data_AF-A0A7V3FV47-F1
#
_entry.id   AF-A0A7V3FV47-F1
#
_cell.length_a   1.000
_cell.length_b   1.000
_cell.length_c   1.000
_cell.angle_alpha   90.00
_cell.angle_beta   90.00
_cell.angle_gamma   90.00
#
_symmetry.space_group_name_H-M   'P 1'
#
loop_
_entity.id
_entity.type
_entity.pdbx_description
1 polymer ?
#
loop_
_entity_poly.entity_id
_entity_poly.type
_entity_poly.pdbx_seq_one_letter_code
_entity_poly.pdbx_strand_id
1 'polypeptide(L)'
;MENNKIHQPLYIVALTAILLIALSFVKVDYQFENLNFSIKTIDVLMDIKNPESESPSSFFVKDKLKVDYASFNFLSTFGEEKKDNINDALVYQGKKSPITGNTKQLINFFEAVKLAKTKSVRVAHFGDSAIEGDLITADMRETLQNKFGGNGVGWLGIVSQDVTFRMTTKHSYSQGNWESASLYSSNPKKLPLGISGEANVPKGNAWVQYETTSFRRYLKDFGTVKLYYSNA
;
A
#
# COMPACT_ATOMS: atom_id res chain seq x y z
N MET A 1 1.77 -45.45 14.12
CA MET A 1 2.87 -44.45 14.08
C MET A 1 2.86 -43.83 12.69
N GLU A 2 2.29 -42.63 12.56
CA GLU A 2 2.31 -41.89 11.29
C GLU A 2 3.73 -41.43 10.99
N ASN A 3 4.23 -41.76 9.79
CA ASN A 3 5.52 -41.29 9.32
C ASN A 3 5.48 -39.76 9.17
N ASN A 4 6.40 -39.08 9.84
CA ASN A 4 6.52 -37.63 9.79
C ASN A 4 6.95 -37.18 8.38
N LYS A 5 6.01 -36.58 7.63
CA LYS A 5 6.21 -36.14 6.24
C LYS A 5 6.79 -34.73 6.11
N ILE A 6 7.30 -34.13 7.19
CA ILE A 6 7.81 -32.75 7.22
C ILE A 6 8.95 -32.48 6.21
N HIS A 7 9.66 -33.53 5.79
CA HIS A 7 10.74 -33.42 4.81
C HIS A 7 10.24 -33.38 3.35
N GLN A 8 9.01 -33.83 3.07
CA GLN A 8 8.46 -33.90 1.71
C GLN A 8 8.32 -32.52 1.04
N PRO A 9 7.82 -31.46 1.72
CA PRO A 9 7.81 -30.11 1.15
C PRO A 9 9.22 -29.59 0.84
N LEU A 10 10.21 -29.91 1.69
CA LEU A 10 11.61 -29.48 1.49
C LEU A 10 12.19 -30.09 0.21
N TYR A 11 11.92 -31.38 -0.06
CA TYR A 11 12.34 -32.03 -1.30
C TYR A 11 11.68 -31.43 -2.54
N ILE A 12 10.39 -31.07 -2.46
CA ILE A 12 9.68 -30.44 -3.57
C ILE A 12 10.27 -29.05 -3.86
N VAL A 13 10.54 -28.25 -2.84
CA VAL A 13 11.15 -26.92 -2.99
C VAL A 13 12.58 -27.03 -3.54
N ALA A 14 13.38 -27.96 -3.03
CA ALA A 14 14.74 -28.18 -3.53
C ALA A 14 14.74 -28.65 -4.99
N LEU A 15 13.85 -29.58 -5.35
CA LEU A 15 13.76 -30.13 -6.70
C LEU A 15 13.25 -29.09 -7.71
N THR A 16 12.28 -28.26 -7.31
CA THR A 16 11.80 -27.14 -8.15
C THR A 16 12.88 -26.08 -8.34
N ALA A 17 13.66 -25.73 -7.30
CA ALA A 17 14.78 -24.82 -7.43
C ALA A 17 15.87 -25.35 -8.39
N ILE A 18 16.23 -26.63 -8.25
CA ILE A 18 17.19 -27.29 -9.15
C ILE A 18 16.68 -27.30 -10.60
N LEU A 19 15.40 -27.60 -10.81
CA LEU A 19 14.78 -27.60 -12.14
C LEU A 19 14.82 -26.20 -12.77
N LEU A 20 14.51 -25.15 -12.01
CA LEU A 20 14.54 -23.76 -12.49
C LEU A 20 15.97 -23.32 -12.83
N ILE A 21 16.95 -23.69 -12.01
CA ILE A 21 18.37 -23.43 -12.28
C ILE A 21 18.80 -24.18 -13.55
N ALA A 22 18.41 -25.45 -13.72
CA ALA A 22 18.72 -26.22 -14.91
C ALA A 22 18.08 -25.60 -16.18
N LEU A 23 16.82 -25.18 -16.09
CA LEU A 23 16.13 -24.47 -17.18
C LEU A 23 16.78 -23.12 -17.50
N SER A 24 17.36 -22.43 -16.51
CA SER A 24 18.10 -21.18 -16.72
C SER A 24 19.34 -21.34 -17.62
N PHE A 25 19.88 -22.56 -17.76
CA PHE A 25 21.02 -22.82 -18.67
C PHE A 25 20.57 -23.18 -20.09
N VAL A 26 19.29 -23.46 -20.31
CA VAL A 26 18.76 -23.76 -21.65
C VAL A 26 18.45 -22.45 -22.36
N LYS A 27 19.29 -22.09 -23.33
CA LYS A 27 19.05 -20.94 -24.21
C LYS A 27 17.98 -21.31 -25.22
N VAL A 28 16.78 -20.80 -25.01
CA VAL A 28 15.62 -21.03 -25.88
C VAL A 28 15.29 -19.73 -26.60
N ASP A 29 15.94 -19.50 -27.73
CA ASP A 29 15.61 -18.39 -28.63
C ASP A 29 14.67 -18.92 -29.72
N TYR A 30 13.36 -18.88 -29.49
CA TYR A 30 12.37 -19.16 -30.53
C TYR A 30 11.74 -17.84 -30.99
N GLN A 31 11.84 -17.57 -32.29
CA GLN A 31 11.08 -16.51 -32.96
C GLN A 31 9.83 -17.13 -33.58
N PHE A 32 8.65 -16.75 -33.09
CA PHE A 32 7.38 -17.14 -33.71
C PHE A 32 7.06 -16.11 -34.80
N GLU A 33 7.32 -16.44 -36.07
CA GLU A 33 7.19 -15.51 -37.20
C GLU A 33 5.78 -14.90 -37.39
N ASN A 34 4.74 -15.48 -36.79
CA ASN A 34 3.35 -15.02 -36.96
C ASN A 34 2.84 -14.08 -35.85
N LEU A 35 3.60 -13.91 -34.77
CA LEU A 35 3.23 -13.06 -33.64
C LEU A 35 4.52 -12.40 -33.18
N ASN A 36 4.67 -11.10 -33.41
CA ASN A 36 5.89 -10.29 -33.19
C ASN A 36 6.33 -10.25 -31.69
N PHE A 37 6.62 -11.41 -31.12
CA PHE A 37 6.95 -11.68 -29.73
C PHE A 37 8.26 -12.46 -29.71
N SER A 38 9.28 -11.85 -29.09
CA SER A 38 10.56 -12.50 -28.83
C SER A 38 10.55 -12.95 -27.37
N ILE A 39 10.56 -14.26 -27.15
CA ILE A 39 10.86 -14.80 -25.83
C ILE A 39 12.35 -14.56 -25.59
N LYS A 40 12.69 -13.87 -24.50
CA LYS A 40 14.09 -13.65 -24.09
C LYS A 40 14.44 -14.60 -22.95
N THR A 41 15.69 -15.05 -22.92
CA THR A 41 16.18 -15.87 -21.81
C THR A 41 16.20 -15.06 -20.52
N ILE A 42 15.51 -15.56 -19.49
CA ILE A 42 15.49 -14.97 -18.16
C ILE A 42 16.62 -15.60 -17.35
N ASP A 43 17.60 -14.79 -16.92
CA ASP A 43 18.69 -15.24 -16.06
C ASP A 43 18.28 -15.10 -14.60
N VAL A 44 17.98 -16.23 -13.96
CA VAL A 44 17.46 -16.27 -12.58
C VAL A 44 18.54 -15.86 -11.55
N LEU A 45 19.82 -15.84 -11.95
CA LEU A 45 20.96 -15.49 -11.09
C LEU A 45 21.51 -14.09 -11.39
N MET A 46 20.79 -13.27 -12.18
CA MET A 46 21.24 -11.93 -12.57
C MET A 46 21.52 -11.02 -11.36
N ASP A 47 20.81 -11.23 -10.25
CA ASP A 47 20.95 -10.44 -9.02
C ASP A 47 22.20 -10.82 -8.18
N ILE A 48 22.82 -11.98 -8.47
CA ILE A 48 24.04 -12.47 -7.79
C ILE A 48 25.27 -12.28 -8.68
N LYS A 49 25.09 -12.14 -10.00
CA LYS A 49 26.19 -11.87 -10.92
C LYS A 49 26.65 -10.43 -10.76
N ASN A 50 27.92 -10.24 -10.41
CA ASN A 50 28.54 -8.92 -10.47
C ASN A 50 28.45 -8.41 -11.91
N PRO A 51 27.91 -7.21 -12.17
CA PRO A 51 27.88 -6.66 -13.52
C PRO A 51 29.32 -6.48 -13.99
N GLU A 52 29.66 -7.06 -15.15
CA GLU A 52 30.92 -6.79 -15.82
C GLU A 52 31.01 -5.27 -16.10
N SER A 53 32.17 -4.71 -15.78
CA SER A 53 32.42 -3.28 -15.79
C SER A 53 32.48 -2.72 -17.21
N GLU A 54 31.37 -2.18 -17.69
CA GLU A 54 31.41 -1.11 -18.69
C GLU A 54 31.56 0.21 -17.95
N SER A 55 32.67 0.91 -18.21
CA SER A 55 33.00 2.19 -17.60
C SER A 55 32.62 3.36 -18.52
N PRO A 56 31.71 4.25 -18.09
CA PRO A 56 31.70 5.62 -18.56
C PRO A 56 32.15 6.57 -17.43
N SER A 57 33.27 7.24 -17.71
CA SER A 57 33.68 8.57 -17.25
C SER A 57 33.34 9.00 -15.81
N SER A 58 34.41 9.07 -15.01
CA SER A 58 34.49 9.75 -13.73
C SER A 58 33.84 11.14 -13.71
N PHE A 59 32.82 11.31 -12.87
CA PHE A 59 32.55 12.59 -12.21
C PHE A 59 32.07 12.33 -10.77
N PHE A 60 32.68 13.06 -9.85
CA PHE A 60 32.70 12.88 -8.40
C PHE A 60 31.31 12.82 -7.73
N VAL A 61 31.11 11.92 -6.75
CA VAL A 61 31.07 12.20 -5.30
C VAL A 61 31.25 10.88 -4.54
N LYS A 62 32.22 10.86 -3.63
CA LYS A 62 32.47 9.79 -2.66
C LYS A 62 31.46 9.99 -1.50
N ASP A 63 30.31 9.35 -1.58
CA ASP A 63 29.49 9.06 -0.40
C ASP A 63 28.95 7.64 -0.53
N LYS A 64 29.18 6.82 0.50
CA LYS A 64 28.62 5.47 0.60
C LYS A 64 27.10 5.59 0.82
N LEU A 65 26.36 5.84 -0.25
CA LEU A 65 24.91 5.66 -0.28
C LEU A 65 24.65 4.15 -0.32
N LYS A 66 24.16 3.61 0.81
CA LYS A 66 23.42 2.35 0.77
C LYS A 66 22.15 2.62 -0.03
N VAL A 67 22.15 2.17 -1.27
CA VAL A 67 20.94 2.07 -2.09
C VAL A 67 20.22 0.83 -1.58
N ASP A 68 19.22 1.02 -0.71
CA ASP A 68 18.29 -0.05 -0.39
C ASP A 68 17.37 -0.25 -1.60
N TYR A 69 17.63 -1.32 -2.35
CA TYR A 69 16.70 -1.84 -3.33
C TYR A 69 15.40 -2.21 -2.62
N ALA A 70 14.26 -1.88 -3.24
CA ALA A 70 12.93 -2.22 -2.76
C ALA A 70 12.79 -3.75 -2.66
N SER A 71 13.17 -4.29 -1.51
CA SER A 71 13.12 -5.70 -1.18
C SER A 71 12.00 -5.94 -0.18
N PHE A 72 11.37 -7.11 -0.27
CA PHE A 72 10.23 -7.58 0.52
C PHE A 72 10.61 -7.82 2.00
N ASN A 73 11.06 -6.77 2.70
CA ASN A 73 11.33 -6.77 4.15
C ASN A 73 10.04 -6.66 4.98
N PHE A 74 8.93 -7.25 4.52
CA PHE A 74 7.71 -7.39 5.32
C PHE A 74 7.81 -8.58 6.31
N LEU A 75 8.69 -9.55 6.05
CA LEU A 75 8.78 -10.78 6.86
C LEU A 75 9.72 -10.67 8.08
N SER A 76 10.67 -9.73 8.07
CA SER A 76 11.64 -9.57 9.17
C SER A 76 11.07 -8.82 10.38
N THR A 77 9.89 -8.23 10.29
CA THR A 77 9.23 -7.51 11.39
C THR A 77 8.45 -8.42 12.36
N PHE A 78 8.37 -9.73 12.11
CA PHE A 78 7.66 -10.68 12.98
C PHE A 78 8.49 -11.26 14.13
N GLY A 79 9.76 -10.89 14.27
CA GLY A 79 10.65 -11.43 15.31
C GLY A 79 11.69 -10.44 15.79
N GLU A 80 11.28 -9.53 16.68
CA GLU A 80 12.04 -8.94 17.79
C GLU A 80 11.38 -7.59 18.17
N GLU A 81 10.67 -7.56 19.30
CA GLU A 81 10.26 -6.31 19.93
C GLU A 81 11.51 -5.61 20.50
N LYS A 82 12.15 -4.75 19.70
CA LYS A 82 12.94 -3.66 20.26
C LYS A 82 12.02 -2.47 20.52
N LYS A 83 11.89 -2.12 21.80
CA LYS A 83 11.41 -0.81 22.26
C LYS A 83 12.44 0.26 21.87
N ASP A 84 12.51 0.57 20.58
CA ASP A 84 13.21 1.76 20.14
C ASP A 84 12.24 2.94 20.28
N ASN A 85 12.67 3.95 21.03
CA ASN A 85 11.94 5.20 21.21
C ASN A 85 11.64 5.78 19.82
N ILE A 86 10.38 5.73 19.41
CA ILE A 86 9.87 6.23 18.13
C ILE A 86 9.86 7.77 18.16
N ASN A 87 11.04 8.37 18.22
CA ASN A 87 11.27 9.80 17.97
C ASN A 87 12.09 10.02 16.68
N ASP A 88 12.49 8.94 16.00
CA ASP A 88 12.98 9.03 14.63
C ASP A 88 11.78 9.32 13.72
N ALA A 89 11.42 10.60 13.68
CA ALA A 89 10.62 11.17 12.62
C ALA A 89 11.23 10.69 11.32
N LEU A 90 10.46 9.90 10.56
CA LEU A 90 10.77 9.47 9.20
C LEU A 90 11.49 10.62 8.51
N VAL A 91 12.79 10.44 8.23
CA VAL A 91 13.59 11.47 7.57
C VAL A 91 12.91 11.69 6.24
N TYR A 92 12.22 12.83 6.09
CA TYR A 92 11.52 13.20 4.87
C TYR A 92 12.51 13.07 3.71
N GLN A 93 12.36 12.01 2.90
CA GLN A 93 13.14 11.83 1.70
C GLN A 93 12.62 12.85 0.68
N GLY A 94 13.20 14.03 0.67
CA GLY A 94 12.79 15.11 -0.23
C GLY A 94 13.55 16.40 0.00
N LYS A 95 13.86 17.09 -1.10
CA LYS A 95 14.33 18.47 -1.04
C LYS A 95 13.15 19.36 -0.66
N LYS A 96 13.30 20.16 0.41
CA LYS A 96 12.32 21.22 0.74
C LYS A 96 12.24 22.19 -0.44
N SER A 97 11.21 22.04 -1.25
CA SER A 97 10.93 22.91 -2.38
C SER A 97 9.71 23.76 -2.04
N PRO A 98 9.77 25.08 -2.26
CA PRO A 98 8.59 25.92 -2.10
C PRO A 98 7.52 25.51 -3.11
N ILE A 99 6.25 25.65 -2.71
CA ILE A 99 5.13 25.47 -3.64
C ILE A 99 5.21 26.59 -4.67
N THR A 100 5.34 26.23 -5.94
CA THR A 100 5.36 27.15 -7.07
C THR A 100 4.00 27.18 -7.78
N GLY A 101 3.75 28.20 -8.61
CA GLY A 101 2.48 28.37 -9.34
C GLY A 101 1.43 29.21 -8.60
N ASN A 102 0.15 29.03 -8.93
CA ASN A 102 -0.94 29.84 -8.39
C ASN A 102 -1.40 29.37 -6.99
N THR A 103 -0.61 29.70 -5.98
CA THR A 103 -0.88 29.32 -4.57
C THR A 103 -2.20 29.88 -4.01
N LYS A 104 -2.80 30.90 -4.66
CA LYS A 104 -4.07 31.48 -4.24
C LYS A 104 -5.22 30.46 -4.24
N GLN A 105 -5.15 29.43 -5.09
CA GLN A 105 -6.16 28.37 -5.14
C GLN A 105 -6.23 27.53 -3.85
N LEU A 106 -5.14 27.48 -3.07
CA LEU A 106 -5.10 26.74 -1.80
C LEU A 106 -5.60 27.56 -0.61
N ILE A 107 -5.92 28.85 -0.78
CA ILE A 107 -6.34 29.72 0.33
C ILE A 107 -7.57 29.14 1.03
N ASN A 108 -8.61 28.78 0.28
CA ASN A 108 -9.84 28.21 0.84
C ASN A 108 -9.58 26.92 1.63
N PHE A 109 -8.67 26.08 1.15
CA PHE A 109 -8.27 24.86 1.86
C PHE A 109 -7.58 25.19 3.19
N PHE A 110 -6.60 26.09 3.16
CA PHE A 110 -5.86 26.48 4.37
C PHE A 110 -6.72 27.25 5.38
N GLU A 111 -7.67 28.06 4.91
CA GLU A 111 -8.66 28.70 5.76
C GLU A 111 -9.58 27.68 6.43
N ALA A 112 -10.05 26.66 5.69
CA ALA A 112 -10.87 25.61 6.25
C ALA A 112 -10.11 24.82 7.33
N VAL A 113 -8.90 24.32 7.05
CA VAL A 113 -8.15 23.50 8.03
C VAL A 113 -7.72 24.29 9.27
N LYS A 114 -7.50 25.61 9.18
CA LYS A 114 -7.27 26.45 10.38
C LYS A 114 -8.43 26.42 11.37
N LEU A 115 -9.65 26.12 10.91
CA LEU A 115 -10.85 25.99 11.74
C LEU A 115 -11.06 24.58 12.30
N ALA A 116 -10.16 23.62 12.03
CA ALA A 116 -10.34 22.21 12.41
C ALA A 116 -10.43 21.96 13.93
N LYS A 117 -9.94 22.89 14.76
CA LYS A 117 -10.11 22.80 16.23
C LYS A 117 -11.52 23.09 16.71
N THR A 118 -12.31 23.85 15.94
CA THR A 118 -13.64 24.32 16.36
C THR A 118 -14.76 23.83 15.45
N LYS A 119 -14.44 23.39 14.22
CA LYS A 119 -15.39 22.89 13.23
C LYS A 119 -14.93 21.55 12.68
N SER A 120 -15.90 20.72 12.26
CA SER A 120 -15.59 19.48 11.54
C SER A 120 -15.12 19.80 10.13
N VAL A 121 -13.84 19.54 9.88
CA VAL A 121 -13.20 19.67 8.55
C VAL A 121 -12.80 18.28 8.08
N ARG A 122 -13.19 17.91 6.86
CA ARG A 122 -12.86 16.62 6.24
C ARG A 122 -12.02 16.87 5.00
N VAL A 123 -10.85 16.24 4.94
CA VAL A 123 -9.94 16.32 3.80
C VAL A 123 -10.05 15.01 3.04
N ALA A 124 -10.40 15.07 1.76
CA ALA A 124 -10.40 13.93 0.86
C ALA A 124 -9.08 13.92 0.07
N HIS A 125 -8.37 12.79 0.11
CA HIS A 125 -7.15 12.57 -0.66
C HIS A 125 -7.45 11.52 -1.72
N PHE A 126 -7.55 11.96 -2.98
CA PHE A 126 -7.74 11.09 -4.13
C PHE A 126 -6.39 10.89 -4.82
N GLY A 127 -6.12 9.67 -5.22
CA GLY A 127 -4.87 9.27 -5.84
C GLY A 127 -5.00 7.90 -6.51
N ASP A 128 -3.87 7.30 -6.81
CA ASP A 128 -3.75 5.96 -7.38
C ASP A 128 -3.43 4.92 -6.29
N SER A 129 -2.75 3.83 -6.66
CA SER A 129 -2.35 2.79 -5.71
C SER A 129 -1.37 3.26 -4.63
N ALA A 130 -0.68 4.39 -4.79
CA ALA A 130 0.28 4.88 -3.79
C ALA A 130 -0.39 5.30 -2.46
N ILE A 131 -1.70 5.56 -2.47
CA ILE A 131 -2.47 5.89 -1.25
C ILE A 131 -3.18 4.68 -0.64
N GLU A 132 -3.05 3.51 -1.27
CA GLU A 132 -3.69 2.27 -0.84
C GLU A 132 -3.19 1.85 0.56
N GLY A 133 -4.08 1.28 1.37
CA GLY A 133 -3.75 0.87 2.73
C GLY A 133 -3.35 2.03 3.64
N ASP A 134 -3.68 3.25 3.22
CA ASP A 134 -3.36 4.46 3.94
C ASP A 134 -1.85 4.77 4.05
N LEU A 135 -1.05 4.28 3.10
CA LEU A 135 0.42 4.36 3.16
C LEU A 135 0.94 5.80 3.25
N ILE A 136 0.63 6.63 2.26
CA ILE A 136 1.00 8.06 2.24
C ILE A 136 0.00 8.90 3.04
N THR A 137 -1.28 8.55 2.95
CA THR A 137 -2.38 9.31 3.55
C THR A 137 -2.27 9.35 5.07
N ALA A 138 -1.71 8.33 5.72
CA ALA A 138 -1.49 8.31 7.15
C ALA A 138 -0.55 9.43 7.62
N ASP A 139 0.59 9.61 6.95
CA ASP A 139 1.57 10.64 7.29
C ASP A 139 1.04 12.05 7.03
N MET A 140 0.34 12.23 5.90
CA MET A 140 -0.33 13.49 5.59
C MET A 140 -1.38 13.84 6.64
N ARG A 141 -2.23 12.87 7.02
CA ARG A 141 -3.27 13.06 8.04
C ARG A 141 -2.65 13.40 9.39
N GLU A 142 -1.64 12.66 9.83
CA GLU A 142 -0.98 12.93 11.11
C GLU A 142 -0.33 14.31 11.12
N THR A 143 0.31 14.72 10.02
CA THR A 143 0.89 16.07 9.89
C THR A 143 -0.18 17.16 10.01
N LEU A 144 -1.33 16.98 9.35
CA LEU A 144 -2.46 17.92 9.42
C LEU A 144 -3.08 17.93 10.82
N GLN A 145 -3.30 16.78 11.44
CA GLN A 145 -3.87 16.65 12.79
C GLN A 145 -2.92 17.25 13.84
N ASN A 146 -1.61 17.04 13.73
CA ASN A 146 -0.61 17.67 14.59
C ASN A 146 -0.65 19.20 14.50
N LYS A 147 -0.79 19.75 13.29
CA LYS A 147 -0.70 21.19 13.06
C LYS A 147 -2.01 21.92 13.35
N PHE A 148 -3.13 21.36 12.92
CA PHE A 148 -4.44 22.01 12.91
C PHE A 148 -5.43 21.41 13.90
N GLY A 149 -5.11 20.30 14.53
CA GLY A 149 -6.02 19.52 15.36
C GLY A 149 -6.91 18.60 14.53
N GLY A 150 -7.66 17.74 15.23
CA GLY A 150 -8.54 16.73 14.65
C GLY A 150 -8.11 15.31 15.02
N ASN A 151 -9.07 14.38 15.04
CA ASN A 151 -8.88 12.99 15.44
C ASN A 151 -9.56 12.04 14.44
N GLY A 152 -9.19 10.76 14.52
CA GLY A 152 -9.76 9.67 13.75
C GLY A 152 -9.11 9.46 12.38
N VAL A 153 -9.41 8.31 11.78
CA VAL A 153 -8.88 7.91 10.47
C VAL A 153 -9.59 8.58 9.29
N GLY A 154 -10.87 8.93 9.46
CA GLY A 154 -11.69 9.58 8.44
C GLY A 154 -12.63 8.60 7.73
N TRP A 155 -12.60 8.60 6.40
CA TRP A 155 -13.46 7.74 5.58
C TRP A 155 -12.94 6.30 5.56
N LEU A 156 -13.84 5.34 5.71
CA LEU A 156 -13.54 3.91 5.59
C LEU A 156 -14.59 3.27 4.66
N GLY A 157 -14.14 2.49 3.69
CA GLY A 157 -15.02 1.68 2.84
C GLY A 157 -15.66 0.53 3.62
N ILE A 158 -16.79 0.02 3.13
CA ILE A 158 -17.48 -1.15 3.71
C ILE A 158 -16.69 -2.42 3.43
N VAL A 159 -16.37 -2.63 2.16
CA VAL A 159 -15.45 -3.64 1.66
C VAL A 159 -14.19 -2.91 1.24
N SER A 160 -13.03 -3.50 1.50
CA SER A 160 -11.78 -2.98 0.98
C SER A 160 -10.85 -4.12 0.59
N GLN A 161 -10.06 -3.91 -0.46
CA GLN A 161 -8.98 -4.82 -0.88
C GLN A 161 -7.72 -4.62 -0.03
N ASP A 162 -7.62 -3.46 0.62
CA ASP A 162 -6.41 -2.99 1.29
C ASP A 162 -6.31 -3.30 2.79
N VAL A 163 -7.25 -4.11 3.29
CA VAL A 163 -7.41 -4.39 4.72
C VAL A 163 -6.12 -4.96 5.34
N THR A 164 -5.43 -5.84 4.62
CA THR A 164 -4.30 -6.61 5.16
C THR A 164 -3.08 -5.74 5.47
N PHE A 165 -2.90 -4.62 4.77
CA PHE A 165 -1.74 -3.75 4.92
C PHE A 165 -2.06 -2.41 5.60
N ARG A 166 -3.34 -2.15 5.89
CA ARG A 166 -3.75 -0.96 6.64
C ARG A 166 -3.43 -1.10 8.12
N MET A 167 -2.50 -0.27 8.62
CA MET A 167 -2.15 -0.24 10.04
C MET A 167 -2.97 0.76 10.87
N THR A 168 -3.62 1.74 10.21
CA THR A 168 -4.32 2.84 10.89
C THR A 168 -5.68 2.47 11.47
N THR A 169 -6.29 1.37 11.03
CA THR A 169 -7.58 0.87 11.51
C THR A 169 -7.65 -0.62 11.21
N LYS A 170 -8.06 -1.44 12.18
CA LYS A 170 -8.39 -2.83 11.86
C LYS A 170 -9.78 -2.85 11.24
N HIS A 171 -9.89 -3.50 10.10
CA HIS A 171 -11.12 -3.58 9.33
C HIS A 171 -11.40 -5.05 9.06
N SER A 172 -12.63 -5.49 9.34
CA SER A 172 -13.08 -6.83 9.00
C SER A 172 -14.54 -6.79 8.55
N TYR A 173 -14.94 -7.75 7.72
CA TYR A 173 -16.30 -7.85 7.22
C TYR A 173 -16.64 -9.29 6.83
N SER A 174 -17.93 -9.58 6.77
CA SER A 174 -18.48 -10.86 6.31
C SER A 174 -18.07 -11.18 4.87
N GLN A 175 -17.38 -12.30 4.65
CA GLN A 175 -16.97 -12.73 3.32
C GLN A 175 -18.15 -13.27 2.51
N GLY A 176 -18.28 -12.83 1.25
CA GLY A 176 -19.35 -13.27 0.34
C GLY A 176 -20.74 -12.66 0.58
N ASN A 177 -20.92 -11.86 1.64
CA ASN A 177 -22.17 -11.19 1.97
C ASN A 177 -22.25 -9.74 1.47
N TRP A 178 -21.36 -9.33 0.58
CA TRP A 178 -21.36 -7.99 0.00
C TRP A 178 -21.28 -8.08 -1.52
N GLU A 179 -22.10 -7.30 -2.22
CA GLU A 179 -21.90 -6.97 -3.63
C GLU A 179 -21.20 -5.64 -3.75
N SER A 180 -20.00 -5.62 -4.33
CA SER A 180 -19.23 -4.39 -4.49
C SER A 180 -19.26 -3.93 -5.94
N ALA A 181 -19.40 -2.62 -6.13
CA ALA A 181 -19.19 -1.93 -7.39
C ALA A 181 -18.21 -0.78 -7.17
N SER A 182 -17.28 -0.55 -8.10
CA SER A 182 -16.35 0.59 -7.99
C SER A 182 -15.96 1.17 -9.36
N LEU A 183 -15.44 2.41 -9.34
CA LEU A 183 -14.93 3.11 -10.52
C LEU A 183 -13.70 2.43 -11.14
N TYR A 184 -12.90 1.79 -10.31
CA TYR A 184 -11.60 1.20 -10.68
C TYR A 184 -11.66 -0.32 -10.88
N SER A 185 -12.84 -0.93 -10.73
CA SER A 185 -13.06 -2.35 -10.98
C SER A 185 -14.23 -2.56 -11.95
N SER A 186 -15.35 -3.10 -11.48
CA SER A 186 -16.56 -3.35 -12.25
C SER A 186 -17.78 -2.73 -11.58
N ASN A 187 -18.74 -2.30 -12.39
CA ASN A 187 -20.06 -1.86 -11.95
C ASN A 187 -21.14 -2.31 -12.95
N PRO A 188 -21.39 -3.62 -13.09
CA PRO A 188 -22.28 -4.15 -14.12
C PRO A 188 -23.74 -3.70 -13.93
N LYS A 189 -24.16 -3.50 -12.68
CA LYS A 189 -25.50 -3.02 -12.32
C LYS A 189 -25.66 -1.50 -12.41
N LYS A 190 -24.61 -0.78 -12.82
CA LYS A 190 -24.59 0.70 -12.92
C LYS A 190 -25.07 1.38 -11.65
N LEU A 191 -24.66 0.85 -10.50
CA LEU A 191 -25.00 1.40 -9.20
C LEU A 191 -24.46 2.83 -9.08
N PRO A 192 -25.20 3.75 -8.44
CA PRO A 192 -24.67 5.07 -8.11
C PRO A 192 -23.52 4.91 -7.12
N LEU A 193 -22.36 5.45 -7.47
CA LEU A 193 -21.15 5.34 -6.65
C LEU A 193 -21.05 6.53 -5.69
N GLY A 194 -20.62 6.25 -4.46
CA GLY A 194 -20.42 7.27 -3.43
C GLY A 194 -19.17 8.11 -3.67
N ILE A 195 -18.85 8.98 -2.71
CA ILE A 195 -17.68 9.87 -2.77
C ILE A 195 -16.34 9.12 -2.90
N SER A 196 -16.25 7.87 -2.43
CA SER A 196 -15.08 7.02 -2.61
C SER A 196 -15.00 6.32 -3.97
N GLY A 197 -15.96 6.55 -4.86
CA GLY A 197 -16.05 5.84 -6.13
C GLY A 197 -16.45 4.37 -5.98
N GLU A 198 -17.11 4.04 -4.88
CA GLU A 198 -17.55 2.68 -4.55
C GLU A 198 -19.01 2.65 -4.08
N ALA A 199 -19.66 1.51 -4.25
CA ALA A 199 -20.94 1.15 -3.66
C ALA A 199 -20.89 -0.31 -3.18
N ASN A 200 -21.47 -0.58 -2.01
CA ASN A 200 -21.50 -1.91 -1.42
C ASN A 200 -22.92 -2.26 -1.00
N VAL A 201 -23.49 -3.31 -1.59
CA VAL A 201 -24.86 -3.77 -1.34
C VAL A 201 -24.81 -5.02 -0.44
N PRO A 202 -25.43 -5.01 0.75
CA PRO A 202 -25.41 -6.17 1.64
C PRO A 202 -26.24 -7.32 1.08
N LYS A 203 -25.80 -8.57 1.33
CA LYS A 203 -26.52 -9.81 1.01
C LYS A 203 -26.67 -10.68 2.27
N GLY A 204 -27.91 -10.98 2.65
CA GLY A 204 -28.18 -11.80 3.83
C GLY A 204 -27.61 -11.18 5.11
N ASN A 205 -26.84 -11.95 5.87
CA ASN A 205 -26.27 -11.53 7.16
C ASN A 205 -24.95 -10.75 7.00
N ALA A 206 -24.98 -9.66 6.24
CA ALA A 206 -23.81 -8.82 5.99
C ALA A 206 -23.41 -8.00 7.24
N TRP A 207 -22.13 -7.99 7.58
CA TRP A 207 -21.58 -7.17 8.65
C TRP A 207 -20.22 -6.56 8.27
N VAL A 208 -19.89 -5.45 8.91
CA VAL A 208 -18.59 -4.79 8.84
C VAL A 208 -18.21 -4.27 10.24
N GLN A 209 -16.94 -4.41 10.60
CA GLN A 209 -16.38 -3.99 11.87
C GLN A 209 -15.12 -3.16 11.65
N TYR A 210 -14.98 -2.11 12.45
CA TYR A 210 -13.84 -1.21 12.46
C TYR A 210 -13.34 -1.06 13.91
N GLU A 211 -12.03 -1.16 14.11
CA GLU A 211 -11.40 -0.95 15.41
C GLU A 211 -10.28 0.08 15.30
N THR A 212 -10.20 0.94 16.31
CA THR A 212 -9.10 1.91 16.43
C THR A 212 -7.78 1.19 16.67
N THR A 213 -6.68 1.84 16.29
CA THR A 213 -5.33 1.35 16.57
C THR A 213 -4.51 2.44 17.25
N SER A 214 -3.43 2.02 17.89
CA SER A 214 -2.43 2.92 18.47
C SER A 214 -1.32 3.29 17.50
N PHE A 215 -1.43 2.93 16.21
CA PHE A 215 -0.38 3.11 15.20
C PHE A 215 0.04 4.58 15.05
N ARG A 216 -0.91 5.52 15.16
CA ARG A 216 -0.63 6.97 15.23
C ARG A 216 -1.36 7.59 16.41
N ARG A 217 -0.86 8.74 16.88
CA ARG A 217 -1.35 9.40 18.11
C ARG A 217 -2.87 9.66 18.08
N TYR A 218 -3.38 10.16 16.95
CA TYR A 218 -4.77 10.63 16.81
C TYR A 218 -5.76 9.56 16.35
N LEU A 219 -5.36 8.28 16.33
CA LEU A 219 -6.21 7.17 15.84
C LEU A 219 -6.85 6.34 16.95
N LYS A 220 -6.51 6.61 18.21
CA LYS A 220 -6.93 5.79 19.36
C LYS A 220 -8.41 5.91 19.69
N ASP A 221 -9.01 7.07 19.39
CA ASP A 221 -10.40 7.38 19.66
C ASP A 221 -11.05 8.16 18.51
N PHE A 222 -12.38 8.12 18.48
CA PHE A 222 -13.20 9.02 17.69
C PHE A 222 -14.54 9.25 18.38
N GLY A 223 -15.08 10.46 18.26
CA GLY A 223 -16.34 10.85 18.93
C GLY A 223 -17.59 10.73 18.07
N THR A 224 -17.48 10.44 16.77
CA THR A 224 -18.63 10.45 15.86
C THR A 224 -18.45 9.50 14.68
N VAL A 225 -19.45 8.66 14.43
CA VAL A 225 -19.55 7.80 13.25
C VAL A 225 -20.66 8.33 12.36
N LYS A 226 -20.42 8.34 11.05
CA LYS A 226 -21.44 8.64 10.03
C LYS A 226 -21.41 7.55 8.96
N LEU A 227 -22.56 6.92 8.75
CA LEU A 227 -22.76 5.94 7.68
C LEU A 227 -23.47 6.62 6.51
N TYR A 228 -22.88 6.53 5.31
CA TYR A 228 -23.51 6.99 4.08
C TYR A 228 -24.14 5.79 3.39
N TYR A 229 -25.44 5.90 3.09
CA TYR A 229 -26.21 4.87 2.41
C TYR A 229 -27.25 5.52 1.49
N SER A 230 -27.68 4.77 0.48
CA SER A 230 -28.78 5.14 -0.41
C SER A 230 -29.60 3.90 -0.70
N ASN A 231 -30.82 4.10 -1.19
CA ASN A 231 -31.56 3.02 -1.83
C ASN A 231 -30.81 2.63 -3.11
N ALA A 232 -30.56 1.34 -3.28
CA ALA A 232 -29.92 0.78 -4.46
C ALA A 232 -30.97 0.43 -5.53
#